data_AF-A0A4Z0QJ62-F1
#
_entry.id   AF-A0A4Z0QJ62-F1
#
_cell.length_a   1.000
_cell.length_b   1.000
_cell.length_c   1.000
_cell.angle_alpha   90.00
_cell.angle_beta   90.00
_cell.angle_gamma   90.00
#
_symmetry.space_group_name_H-M   'P 1'
#
loop_
_entity.id
_entity.type
_entity.pdbx_description
1 polymer ?
#
loop_
_entity_poly.entity_id
_entity_poly.type
_entity_poly.pdbx_seq_one_letter_code
_entity_poly.pdbx_strand_id
1 'polypeptide(L)'
;MRHFALLLLLALPSLATAQKELPKHKEPKQSKFDPDVWNVTYNDGLPIMYAQAKEIDQQISKDAALKMWDAERIAQERAKIPGGGYVLVMLTRNKLEKADPHNLTIIIQDPDGKEIKRVEPESATPSARASGQYVIYSTTVPVPLDAPLLPGSKVFVADSFEHLRFEYIVKPQ
;
A
#
# COMPACT_ATOMS: atom_id res chain seq x y z
N MET A 1 -21.46 4.27 -59.66
CA MET A 1 -20.14 4.17 -59.03
C MET A 1 -20.35 3.83 -57.56
N ARG A 2 -19.95 2.62 -57.19
CA ARG A 2 -19.94 2.08 -55.82
C ARG A 2 -18.85 2.81 -55.06
N HIS A 3 -19.08 3.31 -53.84
CA HIS A 3 -18.09 3.33 -52.76
C HIS A 3 -18.82 3.26 -51.42
N PHE A 4 -18.92 2.02 -50.94
CA PHE A 4 -19.28 1.65 -49.57
C PHE A 4 -18.01 1.86 -48.72
N ALA A 5 -18.00 2.82 -47.82
CA ALA A 5 -16.99 2.92 -46.78
C ALA A 5 -17.54 2.23 -45.52
N LEU A 6 -17.15 0.97 -45.36
CA LEU A 6 -17.47 0.15 -44.20
C LEU A 6 -16.52 0.57 -43.06
N LEU A 7 -17.04 1.36 -42.10
CA LEU A 7 -16.33 1.68 -40.86
C LEU A 7 -16.39 0.45 -39.93
N LEU A 8 -15.30 -0.32 -39.93
CA LEU A 8 -15.07 -1.40 -38.98
C LEU A 8 -14.71 -0.78 -37.61
N LEU A 9 -15.71 -0.57 -36.77
CA LEU A 9 -15.52 -0.28 -35.35
C LEU A 9 -15.07 -1.59 -34.67
N LEU A 10 -13.75 -1.75 -34.54
CA LEU A 10 -13.13 -2.74 -33.66
C LEU A 10 -13.44 -2.35 -32.22
N ALA A 11 -14.58 -2.83 -31.70
CA ALA A 11 -14.83 -2.88 -30.27
C ALA A 11 -13.88 -3.94 -29.68
N LEU A 12 -12.71 -3.50 -29.24
CA LEU A 12 -11.83 -4.31 -28.41
C LEU A 12 -12.58 -4.60 -27.09
N PRO A 13 -12.90 -5.86 -26.75
CA PRO A 13 -13.38 -6.17 -25.42
C PRO A 13 -12.23 -5.90 -24.45
N SER A 14 -12.35 -4.82 -23.68
CA SER A 14 -11.51 -4.64 -22.50
C SER A 14 -11.80 -5.81 -21.58
N LEU A 15 -10.91 -6.80 -21.56
CA LEU A 15 -10.88 -7.85 -20.57
C LEU A 15 -10.52 -7.21 -19.23
N ALA A 16 -11.50 -6.53 -18.62
CA ALA A 16 -11.43 -6.18 -17.22
C ALA A 16 -11.53 -7.50 -16.45
N THR A 17 -10.38 -8.08 -16.11
CA THR A 17 -10.30 -9.23 -15.21
C THR A 17 -10.98 -8.80 -13.91
N ALA A 18 -12.19 -9.32 -13.66
CA ALA A 18 -12.99 -8.93 -12.51
C ALA A 18 -12.26 -9.36 -11.23
N GLN A 19 -11.66 -8.40 -10.52
CA GLN A 19 -11.12 -8.64 -9.18
C GLN A 19 -12.27 -9.01 -8.24
N LYS A 20 -12.04 -10.01 -7.39
CA LYS A 20 -13.03 -10.43 -6.41
C LYS A 20 -13.07 -9.42 -5.27
N GLU A 21 -14.20 -8.76 -5.11
CA GLU A 21 -14.45 -7.93 -3.93
C GLU A 21 -14.64 -8.82 -2.71
N LEU A 22 -13.90 -8.52 -1.64
CA LEU A 22 -14.11 -9.16 -0.35
C LEU A 22 -15.36 -8.61 0.32
N PRO A 23 -16.02 -9.41 1.18
CA PRO A 23 -17.06 -8.87 2.04
C PRO A 23 -16.51 -7.69 2.85
N LYS A 24 -17.36 -6.69 3.07
CA LYS A 24 -17.06 -5.52 3.90
C LYS A 24 -17.69 -5.70 5.28
N HIS A 25 -17.00 -5.21 6.30
CA HIS A 25 -17.60 -5.12 7.63
C HIS A 25 -18.82 -4.20 7.61
N LYS A 26 -19.81 -4.46 8.48
CA LYS A 26 -20.94 -3.54 8.69
C LYS A 26 -20.44 -2.15 9.11
N GLU A 27 -19.42 -2.13 9.94
CA GLU A 27 -18.67 -0.94 10.35
C GLU A 27 -17.17 -1.25 10.22
N PRO A 28 -16.35 -0.35 9.65
CA PRO A 28 -14.91 -0.55 9.58
C PRO A 28 -14.33 -0.86 10.97
N LYS A 29 -13.32 -1.74 11.03
CA LYS A 29 -12.64 -2.12 12.27
C LYS A 29 -11.27 -1.49 12.34
N GLN A 30 -10.90 -0.92 13.48
CA GLN A 30 -9.55 -0.43 13.69
C GLN A 30 -8.52 -1.55 13.47
N SER A 31 -7.44 -1.22 12.77
CA SER A 31 -6.33 -2.13 12.49
C SER A 31 -5.60 -2.46 13.78
N LYS A 32 -5.13 -3.71 13.89
CA LYS A 32 -4.26 -4.13 15.00
C LYS A 32 -2.82 -3.65 14.83
N PHE A 33 -2.45 -3.21 13.62
CA PHE A 33 -1.11 -2.79 13.26
C PHE A 33 -0.90 -1.29 13.42
N ASP A 34 -1.99 -0.52 13.37
CA ASP A 34 -1.94 0.93 13.37
C ASP A 34 -3.28 1.51 13.87
N PRO A 35 -3.28 2.33 14.95
CA PRO A 35 -4.51 2.90 15.49
C PRO A 35 -5.20 3.90 14.54
N ASP A 36 -4.48 4.49 13.58
CA ASP A 36 -5.01 5.46 12.65
C ASP A 36 -5.60 4.81 11.39
N VAL A 37 -5.45 3.50 11.25
CA VAL A 37 -5.94 2.73 10.10
C VAL A 37 -7.17 1.92 10.48
N TRP A 38 -8.21 1.98 9.65
CA TRP A 38 -9.46 1.25 9.81
C TRP A 38 -9.69 0.35 8.60
N ASN A 39 -9.76 -0.96 8.84
CA ASN A 39 -10.02 -1.97 7.84
C ASN A 39 -11.50 -2.03 7.49
N VAL A 40 -11.81 -1.87 6.20
CA VAL A 40 -13.20 -1.93 5.69
C VAL A 40 -13.53 -3.34 5.22
N THR A 41 -12.56 -4.03 4.62
CA THR A 41 -12.71 -5.42 4.14
C THR A 41 -12.38 -6.43 5.25
N TYR A 42 -12.94 -7.65 5.20
CA TYR A 42 -12.51 -8.74 6.11
C TYR A 42 -11.10 -9.24 5.74
N ASN A 43 -10.05 -8.48 6.04
CA ASN A 43 -8.67 -8.80 5.65
C ASN A 43 -7.64 -8.66 6.78
N ASP A 44 -7.00 -9.76 7.14
CA ASP A 44 -5.85 -9.75 8.06
C ASP A 44 -4.51 -10.05 7.35
N GLY A 45 -4.51 -10.31 6.04
CA GLY A 45 -3.36 -10.82 5.29
C GLY A 45 -2.52 -9.79 4.53
N LEU A 46 -2.96 -8.54 4.44
CA LEU A 46 -2.28 -7.43 3.77
C LEU A 46 -2.42 -6.10 4.54
N PRO A 47 -2.02 -6.07 5.83
CA PRO A 47 -2.23 -4.87 6.64
C PRO A 47 -1.44 -3.68 6.13
N ILE A 48 -1.95 -2.49 6.42
CA ILE A 48 -1.26 -1.22 6.17
C ILE A 48 -1.00 -0.48 7.49
N MET A 49 0.01 0.38 7.46
CA MET A 49 0.31 1.38 8.49
C MET A 49 0.38 2.76 7.83
N TYR A 50 0.07 3.81 8.58
CA TYR A 50 0.25 5.20 8.18
C TYR A 50 1.23 5.87 9.16
N ALA A 51 2.35 6.34 8.64
CA ALA A 51 3.35 7.04 9.45
C ALA A 51 3.47 8.47 8.96
N GLN A 52 3.14 9.44 9.81
CA GLN A 52 3.25 10.86 9.50
C GLN A 52 4.71 11.30 9.48
N ALA A 53 5.03 12.35 8.72
CA ALA A 53 6.38 12.92 8.63
C ALA A 53 6.99 13.22 10.02
N LYS A 54 6.17 13.76 10.93
CA LYS A 54 6.55 14.06 12.31
C LYS A 54 6.94 12.81 13.11
N GLU A 55 6.20 11.72 12.95
CA GLU A 55 6.45 10.46 13.65
C GLU A 55 7.74 9.80 13.14
N ILE A 56 7.96 9.87 11.83
CA ILE A 56 9.19 9.38 11.20
C ILE A 56 10.40 10.18 11.69
N ASP A 57 10.30 11.52 11.78
CA ASP A 57 11.37 12.36 12.32
C ASP A 57 11.68 12.05 13.81
N GLN A 58 10.63 11.81 14.61
CA GLN A 58 10.79 11.35 15.98
C GLN A 58 11.49 9.99 16.06
N GLN A 59 11.14 9.05 15.17
CA GLN A 59 11.79 7.76 15.12
C GLN A 59 13.26 7.87 14.71
N ILE A 60 13.59 8.71 13.72
CA ILE A 60 14.97 9.02 13.34
C ILE A 60 15.75 9.61 14.51
N SER A 61 15.13 10.51 15.28
CA SER A 61 15.77 11.10 16.47
C SER A 61 16.07 10.05 17.56
N LYS A 62 15.14 9.11 17.78
CA LYS A 62 15.35 7.99 18.71
C LYS A 62 16.46 7.06 18.23
N ASP A 63 16.42 6.68 16.96
CA ASP A 63 17.41 5.81 16.33
C ASP A 63 18.80 6.43 16.35
N ALA A 64 18.90 7.73 16.08
CA ALA A 64 20.14 8.48 16.13
C ALA A 64 20.76 8.47 17.54
N ALA A 65 19.95 8.64 18.58
CA ALA A 65 20.42 8.55 19.96
C ALA A 65 20.88 7.12 20.32
N LEU A 66 20.11 6.10 19.93
CA LEU A 66 20.41 4.69 20.24
C LEU A 66 21.66 4.17 19.50
N LYS A 67 21.85 4.59 18.25
CA LYS A 67 22.93 4.13 17.38
C LYS A 67 24.10 5.12 17.33
N MET A 68 24.03 6.19 18.12
CA MET A 68 25.04 7.26 18.18
C MET A 68 25.39 7.82 16.79
N TRP A 69 24.37 8.14 15.98
CA TRP A 69 24.57 8.72 14.66
C TRP A 69 25.15 10.13 14.75
N ASP A 70 26.05 10.45 13.82
CA ASP A 70 26.54 11.81 13.65
C ASP A 70 25.50 12.73 12.98
N ALA A 71 25.77 14.04 13.01
CA ALA A 71 24.86 15.05 12.47
C ALA A 71 24.66 14.91 10.95
N GLU A 72 25.68 14.46 10.22
CA GLU A 72 25.60 14.26 8.78
C GLU A 72 24.62 13.12 8.46
N ARG A 73 24.74 11.98 9.13
CA ARG A 73 23.84 10.84 8.98
C ARG A 73 22.41 11.19 9.34
N ILE A 74 22.20 11.94 10.42
CA ILE A 74 20.86 12.41 10.82
C ILE A 74 20.24 13.28 9.71
N ALA A 75 21.01 14.22 9.16
CA ALA A 75 20.54 15.07 8.07
C ALA A 75 20.21 14.26 6.80
N GLN A 76 21.04 13.27 6.46
CA GLN A 76 20.80 12.37 5.32
C GLN A 76 19.53 11.55 5.49
N GLU A 77 19.23 11.01 6.68
CA GLU A 77 17.99 10.27 6.92
C GLU A 77 16.77 11.19 6.93
N ARG A 78 16.86 12.39 7.52
CA ARG A 78 15.78 13.38 7.50
C ARG A 78 15.42 13.86 6.11
N ALA A 79 16.43 14.01 5.23
CA ALA A 79 16.22 14.40 3.84
C ALA A 79 15.39 13.38 3.03
N LYS A 80 15.25 12.14 3.52
CA LYS A 80 14.45 11.09 2.88
C LYS A 80 12.98 11.12 3.30
N ILE A 81 12.61 11.89 4.33
CA ILE A 81 11.24 11.93 4.86
C ILE A 81 10.33 12.66 3.86
N PRO A 82 9.30 12.00 3.29
CA PRO A 82 8.32 12.66 2.44
C PRO A 82 7.47 13.65 3.25
N GLY A 83 7.03 14.75 2.65
CA GLY A 83 6.27 15.80 3.34
C GLY A 83 4.99 15.31 4.04
N GLY A 84 4.34 14.30 3.47
CA GLY A 84 3.15 13.64 4.03
C GLY A 84 3.41 12.37 4.82
N GLY A 85 4.66 11.91 4.89
CA GLY A 85 5.04 10.62 5.47
C GLY A 85 4.85 9.44 4.50
N TYR A 86 4.48 8.27 5.03
CA TYR A 86 4.32 7.03 4.25
C TYR A 86 3.02 6.30 4.57
N VAL A 87 2.44 5.68 3.54
CA VAL A 87 1.63 4.47 3.73
C VAL A 87 2.54 3.25 3.55
N LEU A 88 2.57 2.35 4.53
CA LEU A 88 3.35 1.12 4.48
C LEU A 88 2.42 -0.06 4.25
N VAL A 89 2.58 -0.79 3.15
CA VAL A 89 1.79 -2.00 2.86
C VAL A 89 2.63 -3.24 3.15
N MET A 90 2.14 -4.14 4.00
CA MET A 90 2.87 -5.34 4.40
C MET A 90 2.30 -6.58 3.72
N LEU A 91 3.07 -7.20 2.83
CA LEU A 91 2.73 -8.43 2.13
C LEU A 91 3.46 -9.61 2.79
N THR A 92 2.71 -10.54 3.39
CA THR A 92 3.26 -11.74 4.03
C THR A 92 2.65 -13.00 3.42
N ARG A 93 3.48 -13.93 2.94
CA ARG A 93 3.04 -15.19 2.30
C ARG A 93 3.96 -16.36 2.66
N ASN A 94 3.51 -17.58 2.39
CA ASN A 94 4.27 -18.81 2.62
C ASN A 94 5.01 -19.32 1.36
N LYS A 95 4.97 -18.55 0.27
CA LYS A 95 5.69 -18.81 -0.98
C LYS A 95 6.35 -17.53 -1.47
N LEU A 96 7.53 -17.65 -2.06
CA LEU A 96 8.37 -16.52 -2.46
C LEU A 96 7.70 -15.69 -3.56
N GLU A 97 7.22 -16.35 -4.61
CA GLU A 97 6.58 -15.73 -5.78
C GLU A 97 5.29 -14.97 -5.42
N LYS A 98 4.63 -15.39 -4.34
CA LYS A 98 3.43 -14.72 -3.82
C LYS A 98 3.73 -13.48 -3.00
N ALA A 99 4.94 -13.41 -2.43
CA ALA A 99 5.37 -12.28 -1.60
C ALA A 99 6.04 -11.18 -2.42
N ASP A 100 6.09 -11.32 -3.75
CA ASP A 100 6.67 -10.33 -4.64
C ASP A 100 5.73 -9.10 -4.76
N PRO A 101 6.21 -7.89 -4.46
CA PRO A 101 5.39 -6.68 -4.46
C PRO A 101 4.88 -6.25 -5.83
N HIS A 102 5.42 -6.76 -6.95
CA HIS A 102 4.85 -6.49 -8.28
C HIS A 102 3.42 -7.01 -8.45
N ASN A 103 2.99 -7.92 -7.57
CA ASN A 103 1.62 -8.40 -7.53
C ASN A 103 0.64 -7.35 -6.97
N LEU A 104 1.14 -6.21 -6.45
CA LEU A 104 0.32 -5.21 -5.81
C LEU A 104 0.05 -4.01 -6.72
N THR A 105 -1.17 -3.49 -6.63
CA THR A 105 -1.49 -2.12 -7.06
C THR A 105 -2.07 -1.37 -5.88
N ILE A 106 -1.48 -0.24 -5.52
CA ILE A 106 -1.89 0.57 -4.37
C ILE A 106 -2.46 1.88 -4.88
N ILE A 107 -3.68 2.22 -4.47
CA ILE A 107 -4.38 3.46 -4.85
C ILE A 107 -4.79 4.19 -3.58
N ILE A 108 -4.47 5.47 -3.50
CA ILE A 108 -4.81 6.35 -2.38
C ILE A 108 -5.77 7.42 -2.89
N GLN A 109 -6.89 7.59 -2.19
CA GLN A 109 -7.91 8.59 -2.49
C GLN A 109 -8.13 9.51 -1.30
N ASP A 110 -8.47 10.77 -1.58
CA ASP A 110 -8.94 11.71 -0.56
C ASP A 110 -10.35 11.31 -0.06
N PRO A 111 -10.88 11.98 0.99
CA PRO A 111 -12.22 11.69 1.50
C PRO A 111 -13.34 11.87 0.48
N ASP A 112 -13.15 12.72 -0.53
CA ASP A 112 -14.10 12.98 -1.62
C ASP A 112 -14.02 11.91 -2.72
N GLY A 113 -13.06 10.98 -2.63
CA GLY A 113 -12.86 9.87 -3.56
C GLY A 113 -11.96 10.20 -4.75
N LYS A 114 -11.33 11.37 -4.78
CA LYS A 114 -10.37 11.73 -5.83
C LYS A 114 -9.05 10.99 -5.59
N GLU A 115 -8.50 10.40 -6.64
CA GLU A 115 -7.20 9.74 -6.59
C GLU A 115 -6.08 10.77 -6.30
N ILE A 116 -5.37 10.54 -5.19
CA ILE A 116 -4.18 11.30 -4.79
C ILE A 116 -2.94 10.64 -5.40
N LYS A 117 -2.87 9.30 -5.34
CA LYS A 117 -1.69 8.54 -5.75
C LYS A 117 -2.04 7.13 -6.17
N ARG A 118 -1.30 6.61 -7.15
CA ARG A 118 -1.30 5.22 -7.56
C ARG A 118 0.13 4.71 -7.68
N VAL A 119 0.39 3.52 -7.15
CA VAL A 119 1.70 2.88 -7.16
C VAL A 119 1.54 1.43 -7.60
N GLU A 120 2.36 1.03 -8.56
CA GLU A 120 2.59 -0.35 -8.98
C GLU A 120 4.05 -0.64 -8.61
N PRO A 121 4.31 -1.29 -7.46
CA PRO A 121 5.68 -1.47 -6.97
C PRO A 121 6.49 -2.33 -7.93
N GLU A 122 7.76 -1.99 -8.11
CA GLU A 122 8.70 -2.86 -8.81
C GLU A 122 8.95 -4.15 -8.03
N SER A 123 9.30 -5.22 -8.75
CA SER A 123 9.72 -6.47 -8.11
C SER A 123 10.88 -6.23 -7.15
N ALA A 124 10.78 -6.82 -5.96
CA ALA A 124 11.84 -6.81 -4.96
C ALA A 124 11.93 -8.18 -4.31
N THR A 125 13.14 -8.59 -3.94
CA THR A 125 13.37 -9.87 -3.24
C THR A 125 12.73 -9.81 -1.85
N PRO A 126 11.69 -10.63 -1.57
CA PRO A 126 11.07 -10.68 -0.25
C PRO A 126 12.06 -11.19 0.81
N SER A 127 11.97 -10.64 2.02
CA SER A 127 12.71 -11.18 3.17
C SER A 127 12.13 -12.53 3.59
N ALA A 128 12.96 -13.48 4.01
CA ALA A 128 12.53 -14.79 4.45
C ALA A 128 12.82 -15.00 5.95
N ARG A 129 11.84 -15.55 6.68
CA ARG A 129 12.03 -15.98 8.08
C ARG A 129 11.45 -17.38 8.29
N ALA A 130 12.17 -18.21 9.06
CA ALA A 130 11.65 -19.49 9.50
C ALA A 130 10.56 -19.27 10.58
N SER A 131 9.47 -20.03 10.50
CA SER A 131 8.35 -20.02 11.44
C SER A 131 7.90 -21.45 11.70
N GLY A 132 8.56 -22.12 12.65
CA GLY A 132 8.39 -23.55 12.86
C GLY A 132 8.87 -24.35 11.65
N GLN A 133 7.99 -25.17 11.08
CA GLN A 133 8.28 -25.96 9.86
C GLN A 133 8.05 -25.19 8.55
N TYR A 134 7.59 -23.93 8.63
CA TYR A 134 7.26 -23.12 7.46
C TYR A 134 8.28 -22.01 7.26
N VAL A 135 8.46 -21.59 6.00
CA VAL A 135 9.15 -20.33 5.66
C VAL A 135 8.09 -19.29 5.35
N ILE A 136 8.23 -18.12 5.97
CA ILE A 136 7.38 -16.96 5.74
C ILE A 136 8.19 -15.91 4.98
N TYR A 137 7.67 -15.49 3.85
CA TYR A 137 8.22 -14.43 3.02
C TYR A 137 7.46 -13.14 3.28
N SER A 138 8.18 -12.05 3.48
CA SER A 138 7.61 -10.75 3.84
C SER A 138 8.24 -9.63 3.02
N THR A 139 7.38 -8.77 2.48
CA THR A 139 7.77 -7.53 1.80
C THR A 139 7.02 -6.37 2.41
N THR A 140 7.71 -5.26 2.66
CA THR A 140 7.08 -3.99 3.04
C THR A 140 7.25 -3.02 1.89
N VAL A 141 6.14 -2.47 1.40
CA VAL A 141 6.11 -1.50 0.31
C VAL A 141 5.84 -0.11 0.89
N PRO A 142 6.85 0.77 0.92
CA PRO A 142 6.64 2.15 1.32
C PRO A 142 6.07 2.97 0.16
N VAL A 143 4.94 3.63 0.39
CA VAL A 143 4.32 4.59 -0.54
C VAL A 143 4.54 6.00 0.01
N PRO A 144 5.51 6.77 -0.51
CA PRO A 144 5.76 8.13 -0.03
C PRO A 144 4.59 9.05 -0.36
N LEU A 145 4.29 9.98 0.52
CA LEU A 145 3.22 10.96 0.36
C LEU A 145 3.78 12.37 0.28
N ASP A 146 3.25 13.17 -0.65
CA ASP A 146 3.68 14.57 -0.82
C ASP A 146 3.08 15.48 0.27
N ALA A 147 1.86 15.16 0.72
CA ALA A 147 1.15 15.85 1.79
C ALA A 147 0.46 14.84 2.73
N PRO A 148 0.23 15.20 4.01
CA PRO A 148 -0.46 14.33 4.96
C PRO A 148 -1.86 13.93 4.47
N LEU A 149 -2.30 12.73 4.82
CA LEU A 149 -3.63 12.26 4.46
C LEU A 149 -4.70 12.95 5.32
N LEU A 150 -5.79 13.35 4.69
CA LEU A 150 -6.94 13.91 5.41
C LEU A 150 -7.68 12.78 6.15
N PRO A 151 -8.29 13.05 7.32
CA PRO A 151 -9.17 12.08 7.97
C PRO A 151 -10.29 11.62 7.03
N GLY A 152 -10.43 10.31 6.87
CA GLY A 152 -11.36 9.69 5.92
C GLY A 152 -10.75 9.32 4.57
N SER A 153 -9.48 9.65 4.32
CA SER A 153 -8.77 9.21 3.11
C SER A 153 -8.78 7.68 3.02
N LYS A 154 -8.88 7.16 1.79
CA LYS A 154 -8.99 5.72 1.53
C LYS A 154 -7.73 5.18 0.88
N VAL A 155 -7.32 3.99 1.30
CA VAL A 155 -6.25 3.23 0.66
C VAL A 155 -6.84 1.93 0.15
N PHE A 156 -6.70 1.70 -1.15
CA PHE A 156 -7.03 0.45 -1.79
C PHE A 156 -5.76 -0.30 -2.12
N VAL A 157 -5.73 -1.58 -1.80
CA VAL A 157 -4.65 -2.49 -2.17
C VAL A 157 -5.27 -3.60 -2.99
N ALA A 158 -4.88 -3.72 -4.26
CA ALA A 158 -5.24 -4.81 -5.12
C ALA A 158 -4.07 -5.81 -5.17
N ASP A 159 -4.38 -7.09 -4.98
CA ASP A 159 -3.45 -8.21 -5.10
C ASP A 159 -3.83 -9.00 -6.37
N SER A 160 -3.00 -8.88 -7.40
CA SER A 160 -3.21 -9.54 -8.70
C SER A 160 -3.00 -11.05 -8.62
N PHE A 161 -2.23 -11.55 -7.65
CA PHE A 161 -1.95 -12.96 -7.47
C PHE A 161 -3.14 -13.68 -6.85
N GLU A 162 -3.70 -13.13 -5.77
CA GLU A 162 -4.88 -13.71 -5.09
C GLU A 162 -6.21 -13.22 -5.72
N HIS A 163 -6.14 -12.27 -6.68
CA HIS A 163 -7.27 -11.61 -7.34
C HIS A 163 -8.23 -10.92 -6.35
N LEU A 164 -7.68 -10.35 -5.28
CA LEU A 164 -8.43 -9.69 -4.20
C LEU A 164 -8.18 -8.19 -4.17
N ARG A 165 -9.19 -7.44 -3.70
CA ARG A 165 -9.05 -6.01 -3.41
C ARG A 165 -9.42 -5.73 -1.95
N PHE A 166 -8.59 -4.94 -1.31
CA PHE A 166 -8.68 -4.52 0.08
C PHE A 166 -8.95 -3.02 0.16
N GLU A 167 -9.68 -2.60 1.19
CA GLU A 167 -10.01 -1.20 1.44
C GLU A 167 -9.74 -0.85 2.90
N TYR A 168 -9.05 0.28 3.08
CA TYR A 168 -8.72 0.87 4.37
C TYR A 168 -9.13 2.34 4.39
N ILE A 169 -9.50 2.84 5.57
CA ILE A 169 -9.73 4.26 5.83
C ILE A 169 -8.66 4.72 6.82
N VAL A 170 -8.00 5.83 6.50
CA VAL A 170 -7.03 6.50 7.38
C VAL A 170 -7.75 7.59 8.16
N LYS A 171 -7.66 7.55 9.49
CA LYS A 171 -8.21 8.52 10.43
C LYS A 171 -7.09 8.93 11.39
N PRO A 172 -6.16 9.79 10.94
CA PRO A 172 -5.05 10.21 11.78
C PRO A 172 -5.58 11.00 12.98
N GLN A 173 -5.00 10.74 14.17
CA GLN A 173 -5.34 11.44 15.41
C GLN A 173 -4.55 12.72 15.61
#